data_AF-A0A7R9DV84-F1
#
_entry.id   AF-A0A7R9DV84-F1
#
_cell.length_a   1.000
_cell.length_b   1.000
_cell.length_c   1.000
_cell.angle_alpha   90.00
_cell.angle_beta   90.00
_cell.angle_gamma   90.00
#
_symmetry.space_group_name_H-M   'P 1'
#
loop_
_entity.id
_entity.type
_entity.pdbx_description
1 polymer ?
#
loop_
_entity_poly.entity_id
_entity_poly.type
_entity_poly.pdbx_seq_one_letter_code
_entity_poly.pdbx_strand_id
1 'polypeptide(L)'
;GLILHVSASSIKFLEVAEELEIKKKDSQGLVREFTVSQLEDFLLDGMHVQDLITTADKQYIVRHELENIRALEEDTHVPGYPTLTLYEGQSIVQVCLHWQLLDSIYPLHDLEALEKLGNKWYWALFENQPFGEF
;
A
#
# COMPACT_ATOMS: atom_id res chain seq x y z
N GLY A 1 4.15 -23.98 -3.54
CA GLY A 1 4.78 -22.72 -3.97
C GLY A 1 5.46 -22.07 -2.79
N LEU A 2 6.44 -21.20 -3.05
CA LEU A 2 7.00 -20.31 -2.04
C LEU A 2 6.02 -19.15 -1.80
N ILE A 3 5.75 -18.80 -0.55
CA ILE A 3 4.92 -17.65 -0.18
C ILE A 3 5.81 -16.68 0.59
N LEU A 4 5.80 -15.42 0.17
CA LEU A 4 6.57 -14.34 0.79
C LEU A 4 5.61 -13.27 1.29
N HIS A 5 5.83 -12.79 2.51
CA HIS A 5 5.12 -11.65 3.06
C HIS A 5 6.01 -10.42 2.94
N VAL A 6 5.47 -9.34 2.38
CA VAL A 6 6.19 -8.09 2.15
C VAL A 6 5.53 -6.98 2.96
N SER A 7 6.36 -6.20 3.65
CA SER A 7 5.94 -5.04 4.44
C SER A 7 7.12 -4.07 4.59
N ALA A 8 6.90 -2.95 5.26
CA ALA A 8 7.89 -1.94 5.55
C ALA A 8 7.80 -1.48 7.02
N SER A 9 8.76 -0.68 7.47
CA SER A 9 8.70 -0.04 8.79
C SER A 9 7.70 1.13 8.78
N SER A 10 7.19 1.51 9.95
CA SER A 10 6.26 2.65 10.07
C SER A 10 6.85 3.95 9.53
N ILE A 11 8.14 4.18 9.76
CA ILE A 11 8.85 5.37 9.25
C ILE A 11 8.84 5.35 7.71
N LYS A 12 9.17 4.21 7.09
CA LYS A 12 9.21 4.12 5.63
C LYS A 12 7.82 4.32 5.01
N PHE A 13 6.76 3.85 5.67
CA PHE A 13 5.40 4.15 5.24
C PHE A 13 5.08 5.64 5.26
N LEU A 14 5.53 6.39 6.27
CA LEU A 14 5.30 7.83 6.35
C LEU A 14 6.06 8.59 5.25
N GLU A 15 7.33 8.24 5.03
CA GLU A 15 8.15 8.83 3.96
C GLU A 15 7.49 8.63 2.58
N VAL A 16 7.11 7.39 2.26
CA VAL A 16 6.51 7.10 0.95
C VAL A 16 5.09 7.68 0.86
N ALA A 17 4.34 7.76 1.95
CA ALA A 17 3.03 8.42 1.95
C ALA A 17 3.15 9.92 1.62
N GLU A 18 4.19 10.59 2.08
CA GLU A 18 4.52 11.97 1.73
C GLU A 18 4.96 12.08 0.26
N GLU A 19 5.85 11.20 -0.20
CA GLU A 19 6.28 11.15 -1.62
C GLU A 19 5.11 10.91 -2.59
N LEU A 20 4.09 10.15 -2.17
CA LEU A 20 2.88 9.87 -2.94
C LEU A 20 1.77 10.89 -2.74
N GLU A 21 2.01 11.95 -1.97
CA GLU A 21 1.04 13.02 -1.70
C GLU A 21 -0.31 12.48 -1.17
N ILE A 22 -0.27 11.45 -0.32
CA ILE A 22 -1.48 10.82 0.23
C ILE A 22 -2.27 11.87 1.01
N LYS A 23 -3.56 12.00 0.69
CA LYS A 23 -4.43 12.98 1.33
C LYS A 23 -5.02 12.44 2.63
N LYS A 24 -4.88 13.22 3.69
CA LYS A 24 -5.39 12.92 5.03
C LYS A 24 -6.23 14.06 5.57
N LYS A 25 -7.17 13.70 6.45
CA LYS A 25 -7.98 14.66 7.18
C LYS A 25 -7.18 15.18 8.36
N ASP A 26 -7.02 16.49 8.47
CA ASP A 26 -6.37 17.12 9.60
C ASP A 26 -7.30 17.21 10.82
N SER A 27 -6.76 17.69 11.94
CA SER A 27 -7.49 17.91 13.20
C SER A 27 -8.66 18.90 13.07
N GLN A 28 -8.65 19.78 12.07
CA GLN A 28 -9.74 20.71 11.76
C GLN A 28 -10.78 20.11 10.80
N GLY A 29 -10.53 18.89 10.32
CA GLY A 29 -11.39 18.16 9.42
C GLY A 29 -11.21 18.47 7.94
N LEU A 30 -10.18 19.23 7.57
CA LEU A 30 -9.84 19.53 6.18
C LEU A 30 -9.00 18.39 5.58
N VAL A 31 -9.31 18.01 4.35
CA VAL A 31 -8.52 17.02 3.61
C VAL A 31 -7.39 17.72 2.87
N ARG A 32 -6.14 17.38 3.21
CA ARG A 32 -4.93 17.94 2.61
C ARG A 32 -3.85 16.88 2.46
N GLU A 33 -2.81 17.19 1.70
CA GLU A 33 -1.64 16.31 1.52
C GLU A 33 -0.91 16.09 2.84
N PHE A 34 -0.55 14.84 3.10
CA PHE A 34 0.20 14.44 4.27
C PHE A 34 1.68 14.83 4.13
N THR A 35 2.22 15.42 5.20
CA THR A 35 3.61 15.86 5.29
C THR A 35 4.16 15.42 6.64
N VAL A 36 5.35 14.80 6.67
CA VAL A 36 5.95 14.30 7.93
C VAL A 36 6.26 15.45 8.88
N SER A 37 6.61 16.62 8.34
CA SER A 37 6.86 17.84 9.13
C SER A 37 5.62 18.36 9.88
N GLN A 38 4.42 18.03 9.41
CA GLN A 38 3.14 18.45 9.98
C GLN A 38 2.37 17.29 10.62
N LEU A 39 3.07 16.23 11.04
CA LEU A 39 2.46 15.01 11.58
C LEU A 39 1.45 15.29 12.70
N GLU A 40 1.77 16.22 13.61
CA GLU A 40 0.92 16.57 14.75
C GLU A 40 -0.45 17.10 14.33
N ASP A 41 -0.56 17.78 13.19
CA ASP A 41 -1.83 18.32 12.71
C ASP A 41 -2.82 17.23 12.27
N PHE A 42 -2.34 16.03 11.97
CA PHE A 42 -3.14 14.89 11.52
C PHE A 42 -3.46 13.89 12.64
N LEU A 43 -2.85 14.03 13.82
CA LEU A 43 -3.11 13.16 14.96
C LEU A 43 -4.29 13.71 15.76
N LEU A 44 -5.42 13.01 15.72
CA LEU A 44 -6.55 13.29 16.61
C LEU A 44 -6.26 12.76 18.03
N ASP A 45 -7.00 13.28 19.01
CA ASP A 45 -6.85 12.86 20.41
C ASP A 45 -6.95 11.33 20.55
N GLY A 46 -5.89 10.72 21.09
CA GLY A 46 -5.80 9.28 21.31
C GLY A 46 -5.34 8.44 20.10
N MET A 47 -5.06 9.06 18.96
CA MET A 47 -4.51 8.38 17.78
C MET A 47 -2.99 8.22 17.90
N HIS A 48 -2.47 7.03 17.59
CA HIS A 48 -1.03 6.84 17.45
C HIS A 48 -0.58 7.06 16.00
N VAL A 49 0.69 7.40 15.82
CA VAL A 49 1.32 7.56 14.48
C VAL A 49 1.13 6.31 13.60
N GLN A 50 1.04 5.13 14.20
CA GLN A 50 0.86 3.86 13.48
C GLN A 50 -0.54 3.70 12.88
N ASP A 51 -1.51 4.43 13.42
CA ASP A 51 -2.93 4.40 13.02
C ASP A 51 -3.21 5.41 11.89
N LEU A 52 -2.33 6.39 11.69
CA LEU A 52 -2.49 7.44 10.70
C LEU A 52 -2.54 6.90 9.26
N ILE A 53 -1.65 5.94 8.97
CA ILE A 53 -1.58 5.25 7.68
C ILE A 53 -2.40 3.97 7.82
N THR A 54 -3.52 3.89 7.10
CA THR A 54 -4.46 2.77 7.18
C THR A 54 -3.82 1.51 6.58
N THR A 55 -4.42 0.34 6.85
CA THR A 55 -3.99 -0.91 6.21
C THR A 55 -4.08 -0.81 4.68
N ALA A 56 -5.12 -0.15 4.16
CA ALA A 56 -5.27 0.07 2.72
C ALA A 56 -4.15 0.94 2.14
N ASP A 57 -3.77 2.02 2.83
CA ASP A 57 -2.64 2.86 2.42
C ASP A 57 -1.32 2.07 2.43
N LYS A 58 -1.06 1.29 3.49
CA LYS A 58 0.15 0.46 3.60
C LYS A 58 0.24 -0.52 2.43
N GLN A 59 -0.87 -1.18 2.10
CA GLN A 59 -0.94 -2.12 0.99
C GLN A 59 -0.79 -1.43 -0.37
N TYR A 60 -1.39 -0.25 -0.53
CA TYR A 60 -1.22 0.58 -1.72
C TYR A 60 0.25 0.98 -1.91
N ILE A 61 0.90 1.48 -0.86
CA ILE A 61 2.32 1.84 -0.85
C ILE A 61 3.19 0.63 -1.23
N VAL A 62 3.01 -0.52 -0.57
CA VAL A 62 3.80 -1.73 -0.89
C VAL A 62 3.63 -2.14 -2.34
N ARG A 63 2.39 -2.15 -2.84
CA ARG A 63 2.12 -2.49 -4.24
C ARG A 63 2.78 -1.49 -5.20
N HIS A 64 2.62 -0.20 -4.93
CA HIS A 64 3.22 0.86 -5.73
C HIS A 64 4.74 0.70 -5.82
N GLU A 65 5.40 0.50 -4.69
CA GLU A 65 6.86 0.36 -4.65
C GLU A 65 7.32 -0.90 -5.39
N LEU A 66 6.63 -2.04 -5.20
CA LEU A 66 6.93 -3.27 -5.93
C LEU A 66 6.79 -3.11 -7.45
N GLU A 67 5.71 -2.47 -7.91
CA GLU A 67 5.49 -2.22 -9.34
C GLU A 67 6.54 -1.28 -9.94
N ASN A 68 7.11 -0.39 -9.13
CA ASN A 68 8.13 0.58 -9.51
C ASN A 68 9.58 0.11 -9.36
N ILE A 69 9.83 -1.14 -8.94
CA ILE A 69 11.17 -1.70 -9.01
C ILE A 69 11.59 -1.81 -10.49
N ARG A 70 12.53 -0.97 -10.89
CA ARG A 70 13.05 -0.91 -12.27
C ARG A 70 14.39 -1.60 -12.39
N ALA A 71 14.60 -2.27 -13.52
CA ALA A 71 15.90 -2.79 -13.91
C ALA A 71 16.88 -1.63 -14.16
N LEU A 72 18.09 -1.75 -13.64
CA LEU A 72 19.21 -0.83 -13.89
C LEU A 72 19.98 -1.24 -15.15
N GLU A 73 20.98 -0.45 -15.55
CA GLU A 73 21.80 -0.74 -16.75
C GLU A 73 22.56 -2.07 -16.62
N GLU A 74 22.99 -2.42 -15.40
CA GLU A 74 23.65 -3.68 -15.09
C GLU A 74 22.73 -4.91 -15.12
N ASP A 75 21.42 -4.71 -14.99
CA ASP A 75 20.41 -5.77 -14.95
C ASP A 75 20.05 -6.22 -16.36
N THR A 76 20.94 -6.99 -17.00
CA THR A 76 20.72 -7.47 -18.39
C THR A 76 19.71 -8.61 -18.51
N HIS A 77 19.54 -9.40 -17.45
CA HIS A 77 18.62 -10.53 -17.43
C HIS A 77 18.18 -10.87 -16.00
N VAL A 78 17.04 -11.54 -15.85
CA VAL A 78 16.61 -12.04 -14.54
C VAL A 78 17.65 -13.04 -14.00
N PRO A 79 18.14 -12.89 -12.76
CA PRO A 79 19.13 -13.81 -12.19
C PRO A 79 18.67 -15.27 -12.24
N GLY A 80 19.52 -16.15 -12.79
CA GLY A 80 19.20 -17.56 -13.01
C GLY A 80 18.43 -17.87 -14.30
N TYR A 81 17.98 -16.85 -15.03
CA TYR A 81 17.24 -16.99 -16.29
C TYR A 81 17.86 -16.13 -17.40
N PRO A 82 18.97 -16.57 -18.01
CA PRO A 82 19.71 -15.78 -19.01
C PRO A 82 18.91 -15.52 -20.30
N THR A 83 17.86 -16.30 -20.56
CA THR A 83 16.95 -16.09 -21.70
C THR A 83 15.91 -15.00 -21.45
N LEU A 84 15.74 -14.55 -20.21
CA LEU A 84 14.77 -13.53 -19.82
C LEU A 84 15.48 -12.19 -19.71
N THR A 85 15.63 -11.53 -20.86
CA THR A 85 16.27 -10.22 -20.97
C THR A 85 15.46 -9.15 -20.24
N LEU A 86 16.16 -8.30 -19.50
CA LEU A 86 15.63 -7.10 -18.88
C LEU A 86 16.18 -5.89 -19.64
N TYR A 87 15.36 -4.84 -19.75
CA TYR A 87 15.77 -3.55 -20.30
C TYR A 87 15.81 -2.52 -19.18
N GLU A 88 16.77 -1.60 -19.25
CA GLU A 88 16.85 -0.48 -18.31
C GLU A 88 15.50 0.25 -18.20
N GLY A 89 15.06 0.51 -16.97
CA GLY A 89 13.77 1.16 -16.69
C GLY A 89 12.55 0.24 -16.75
N GLN A 90 12.69 -1.03 -17.15
CA GLN A 90 11.58 -1.99 -17.19
C GLN A 90 11.20 -2.44 -15.76
N SER A 91 9.90 -2.60 -15.50
CA SER A 91 9.45 -3.15 -14.20
C SER A 91 9.83 -4.61 -14.06
N ILE A 92 10.67 -4.93 -13.09
CA ILE A 92 11.13 -6.31 -12.82
C ILE A 92 9.93 -7.19 -12.42
N VAL A 93 9.04 -6.68 -11.58
CA VAL A 93 7.87 -7.43 -11.09
C VAL A 93 6.93 -7.80 -12.24
N GLN A 94 6.69 -6.90 -13.18
CA GLN A 94 5.86 -7.18 -14.35
C GLN A 94 6.48 -8.24 -15.27
N VAL A 95 7.81 -8.24 -15.43
CA VAL A 95 8.52 -9.28 -16.18
C VAL A 95 8.37 -10.64 -15.50
N CYS A 96 8.55 -10.70 -14.18
CA CYS A 96 8.38 -11.93 -13.42
C CYS A 96 6.95 -12.49 -13.51
N LEU A 97 5.93 -11.63 -13.47
CA LEU A 97 4.52 -12.02 -13.68
C LEU A 97 4.28 -12.53 -15.11
N HIS A 98 4.79 -11.81 -16.12
CA HIS A 98 4.62 -12.16 -17.52
C HIS A 98 5.18 -13.54 -17.85
N TRP A 99 6.36 -13.86 -17.30
CA TRP A 99 7.04 -15.15 -17.49
C TRP A 99 6.62 -16.22 -16.48
N GLN A 100 5.60 -15.96 -15.66
CA GLN A 100 5.08 -16.89 -14.64
C GLN A 100 6.14 -17.35 -13.62
N LEU A 101 7.18 -16.53 -13.41
CA LEU A 101 8.10 -16.70 -12.28
C LEU A 101 7.42 -16.32 -10.96
N LEU A 102 6.46 -15.40 -11.05
CA LEU A 102 5.59 -14.98 -9.96
C LEU A 102 4.15 -15.32 -10.35
N ASP A 103 3.47 -16.09 -9.50
CA ASP A 103 2.11 -16.56 -9.75
C ASP A 103 1.05 -15.47 -9.51
N SER A 104 1.10 -14.83 -8.34
CA SER A 104 0.20 -13.73 -7.99
C SER A 104 0.75 -12.83 -6.88
N ILE A 105 0.30 -11.57 -6.87
CA ILE A 105 0.53 -10.60 -5.79
C ILE A 105 -0.83 -10.10 -5.33
N TYR A 106 -1.10 -10.20 -4.04
CA TYR A 106 -2.38 -9.76 -3.48
C TYR A 106 -2.19 -9.22 -2.04
N PRO A 107 -3.00 -8.23 -1.65
CA PRO A 107 -3.04 -7.75 -0.27
C PRO A 107 -3.68 -8.79 0.66
N LEU A 108 -3.38 -8.70 1.95
CA LEU A 108 -4.01 -9.53 2.98
C LEU A 108 -5.23 -8.82 3.58
N HIS A 109 -6.32 -9.55 3.80
CA HIS A 109 -7.48 -8.99 4.47
C HIS A 109 -7.28 -8.91 5.99
N ASP A 110 -7.69 -7.78 6.57
CA ASP A 110 -7.93 -7.69 8.01
C ASP A 110 -9.34 -8.22 8.28
N LEU A 111 -9.41 -9.47 8.77
CA LEU A 111 -10.69 -10.15 8.98
C LEU A 111 -11.55 -9.46 10.05
N GLU A 112 -10.94 -8.88 11.08
CA GLU A 112 -11.67 -8.21 12.15
C GLU A 112 -12.28 -6.90 11.65
N ALA A 113 -11.52 -6.11 10.89
CA ALA A 113 -12.04 -4.91 10.25
C ALA A 113 -13.16 -5.22 9.24
N LEU A 114 -13.00 -6.30 8.44
CA LEU A 114 -14.02 -6.75 7.49
C LEU A 114 -15.32 -7.16 8.19
N GLU A 115 -15.24 -7.88 9.31
CA GLU A 115 -16.43 -8.31 10.06
C GLU A 115 -17.20 -7.11 10.62
N LYS A 116 -16.47 -6.13 11.21
CA LYS A 116 -17.06 -4.88 11.71
C LYS A 116 -17.73 -4.09 10.58
N LEU A 117 -17.07 -3.96 9.43
CA LEU A 117 -17.63 -3.28 8.27
C LEU A 117 -18.87 -4.01 7.73
N GLY A 118 -18.84 -5.33 7.66
CA GLY A 118 -19.97 -6.13 7.19
C GLY A 118 -21.23 -5.92 8.04
N ASN A 119 -21.07 -5.92 9.36
CA ASN A 119 -22.15 -5.63 10.31
C ASN A 119 -22.76 -4.23 10.13
N LYS A 120 -21.97 -3.23 9.76
CA LYS A 120 -22.48 -1.87 9.50
C LYS A 120 -23.06 -1.69 8.10
N TRP A 121 -22.58 -2.45 7.12
CA TRP A 121 -22.93 -2.20 5.72
C TRP A 121 -24.16 -2.97 5.28
N TYR A 122 -24.16 -4.31 5.39
CA TYR A 122 -25.24 -5.14 4.84
C TYR A 122 -26.13 -5.77 5.89
N TRP A 123 -25.76 -5.71 7.18
CA TRP A 123 -26.66 -6.08 8.28
C TRP A 123 -27.50 -4.89 8.79
N ALA A 124 -27.12 -3.66 8.45
CA ALA A 124 -27.87 -2.46 8.78
C ALA A 124 -28.89 -2.15 7.67
N LEU A 125 -30.09 -2.74 7.76
CA LEU A 125 -31.14 -2.65 6.72
C LEU A 125 -31.71 -1.24 6.50
N PHE A 126 -31.51 -0.31 7.44
CA PHE A 126 -32.09 1.04 7.43
C PHE A 126 -31.07 2.16 7.57
N GLU A 127 -29.78 1.85 7.56
CA GLU A 127 -28.72 2.86 7.64
C GLU A 127 -28.21 3.25 6.25
N ASN A 128 -27.63 4.44 6.14
CA ASN A 128 -26.94 4.85 4.93
C ASN A 128 -25.67 4.03 4.74
N GLN A 129 -25.29 3.78 3.48
CA GLN A 129 -24.08 3.02 3.18
C GLN A 129 -22.83 3.74 3.72
N PRO A 130 -21.93 3.04 4.43
CA PRO A 130 -20.78 3.63 5.12
C PRO A 130 -19.60 3.89 4.18
N PHE A 131 -19.78 4.74 3.16
CA PHE A 131 -18.73 5.07 2.17
C PHE A 131 -17.49 5.78 2.74
N GLY A 132 -17.57 6.29 3.98
CA GLY A 132 -16.47 7.00 4.63
C GLY A 132 -15.59 6.14 5.55
N GLU A 133 -15.87 4.84 5.70
CA GLU A 133 -15.09 3.93 6.56
C GLU A 133 -13.95 3.20 5.81
N PHE A 134 -13.70 3.56 4.55
CA PHE A 134 -12.66 2.98 3.69
C PHE A 134 -11.32 3.71 3.80
#